data_AF-B7P8M3-F1
#
_entry.id   AF-B7P8M3-F1
#
_cell.length_a   1.000
_cell.length_b   1.000
_cell.length_c   1.000
_cell.angle_alpha   90.00
_cell.angle_beta   90.00
_cell.angle_gamma   90.00
#
_symmetry.space_group_name_H-M   'P 1'
#
loop_
_entity.id
_entity.type
_entity.pdbx_description
1 polymer ?
#
loop_
_entity_poly.entity_id
_entity_poly.type
_entity_poly.pdbx_seq_one_letter_code
_entity_poly.pdbx_strand_id
1 'polypeptide(L)'
;MISILPFTPPVVKRLLGWKKGEGEDKWSEKAVKSLVKKLKKSGGIDELEKSISTQDVHTKCITIPRSLDGRLQVSHRKGLPHVIYCRLWRWPDLQSHHELRATDNCQYAFNLKKDEVCINPYHYQRVETPGFSLATMKVHQTRVS
;
A
#
# COMPACT_ATOMS: atom_id res chain seq x y z
N MET A 1 -26.13 -18.72 -23.62
CA MET A 1 -25.00 -18.98 -22.70
C MET A 1 -24.76 -17.73 -21.87
N ILE A 2 -25.17 -17.75 -20.59
CA ILE A 2 -24.93 -16.63 -19.68
C ILE A 2 -23.47 -16.74 -19.24
N SER A 3 -22.65 -15.80 -19.68
CA SER A 3 -21.26 -15.68 -19.26
C SER A 3 -21.23 -15.46 -17.75
N ILE A 4 -20.79 -16.48 -17.02
CA ILE A 4 -20.52 -16.39 -15.58
C ILE A 4 -19.32 -15.45 -15.43
N LEU A 5 -19.58 -14.15 -15.34
CA LEU A 5 -18.59 -13.17 -14.96
C LEU A 5 -18.00 -13.65 -13.62
N PRO A 6 -16.67 -13.76 -13.48
CA PRO A 6 -16.07 -14.23 -12.24
C PRO A 6 -16.55 -13.34 -11.11
N PHE A 7 -17.29 -13.91 -10.15
CA PHE A 7 -17.89 -13.15 -9.06
C PHE A 7 -16.79 -12.56 -8.18
N THR A 8 -16.45 -11.29 -8.42
CA THR A 8 -15.57 -10.53 -7.55
C THR A 8 -16.35 -10.23 -6.26
N PRO A 9 -15.86 -10.68 -5.09
CA PRO A 9 -16.58 -10.47 -3.83
C PRO A 9 -16.93 -8.98 -3.63
N PRO A 10 -18.13 -8.63 -3.13
CA PRO A 10 -18.55 -7.24 -3.01
C PRO A 10 -17.55 -6.33 -2.28
N VAL A 11 -16.92 -6.85 -1.22
CA VAL A 11 -15.86 -6.17 -0.48
C VAL A 11 -14.64 -5.82 -1.35
N VAL A 12 -14.23 -6.71 -2.27
CA VAL A 12 -13.12 -6.44 -3.18
C VAL A 12 -13.51 -5.31 -4.14
N LYS A 13 -14.74 -5.32 -4.66
CA LYS A 13 -15.24 -4.24 -5.53
C LYS A 13 -15.26 -2.90 -4.80
N ARG A 14 -15.74 -2.85 -3.55
CA ARG A 14 -15.73 -1.63 -2.73
C ARG A 14 -14.32 -1.11 -2.49
N LEU A 15 -13.40 -1.98 -2.06
CA LEU A 15 -12.00 -1.63 -1.81
C LEU A 15 -11.27 -1.15 -3.07
N LEU A 16 -11.57 -1.74 -4.24
CA LEU A 16 -11.03 -1.28 -5.53
C LEU A 16 -11.62 0.06 -5.97
N GLY A 17 -12.84 0.40 -5.54
CA GLY A 17 -13.43 1.72 -5.77
C GLY A 17 -12.65 2.88 -5.14
N TRP A 18 -11.81 2.59 -4.14
CA TRP A 18 -10.90 3.56 -3.52
C TRP A 18 -9.50 3.59 -4.14
N LYS A 19 -9.21 2.75 -5.14
CA LYS A 19 -7.92 2.70 -5.82
C LYS A 19 -7.59 4.07 -6.41
N LYS A 20 -6.32 4.49 -6.30
CA LYS A 20 -5.80 5.70 -6.96
C LYS A 20 -5.07 5.34 -8.25
N GLY A 21 -5.26 6.17 -9.27
CA GLY A 21 -4.60 6.04 -10.58
C GLY A 21 -5.12 4.89 -11.46
N GLU A 22 -4.75 4.92 -12.74
CA GLU A 22 -5.18 3.96 -13.77
C GLU A 22 -4.24 2.74 -13.88
N GLY A 23 -3.63 2.31 -12.77
CA GLY A 23 -2.72 1.16 -12.76
C GLY A 23 -3.41 -0.16 -13.16
N GLU A 24 -2.62 -1.20 -13.42
CA GLU A 24 -3.09 -2.51 -13.93
C GLU A 24 -4.23 -3.13 -13.07
N ASP A 25 -5.46 -3.09 -13.57
CA ASP A 25 -6.65 -3.49 -12.82
C ASP A 25 -6.64 -4.96 -12.41
N LYS A 26 -6.19 -5.85 -13.31
CA LYS A 26 -6.08 -7.29 -13.03
C LYS A 26 -5.11 -7.59 -11.89
N TRP A 27 -4.00 -6.86 -11.81
CA TRP A 27 -3.03 -7.07 -10.73
C TRP A 27 -3.56 -6.50 -9.41
N SER A 28 -4.15 -5.30 -9.46
CA SER A 28 -4.79 -4.63 -8.32
C SER A 28 -5.87 -5.52 -7.69
N GLU A 29 -6.72 -6.13 -8.52
CA GLU A 29 -7.75 -7.04 -8.07
C GLU A 29 -7.16 -8.28 -7.37
N LYS A 30 -6.08 -8.87 -7.90
CA LYS A 30 -5.39 -10.00 -7.25
C LYS A 30 -4.78 -9.59 -5.91
N ALA A 31 -4.20 -8.39 -5.82
CA ALA A 31 -3.62 -7.87 -4.58
C ALA A 31 -4.68 -7.68 -3.49
N VAL A 32 -5.83 -7.07 -3.84
CA VAL A 32 -6.96 -6.87 -2.92
C VAL A 32 -7.62 -8.21 -2.55
N LYS A 33 -7.85 -9.12 -3.51
CA LYS A 33 -8.38 -10.47 -3.23
C LYS A 33 -7.51 -11.24 -2.24
N SER A 34 -6.18 -11.19 -2.42
CA SER A 34 -5.23 -11.83 -1.51
C SER A 34 -5.28 -11.23 -0.10
N LEU A 35 -5.35 -9.89 0.00
CA LEU A 35 -5.48 -9.20 1.28
C LEU A 35 -6.79 -9.56 2.00
N VAL A 36 -7.92 -9.45 1.30
CA VAL A 36 -9.24 -9.78 1.84
C VAL A 36 -9.24 -11.22 2.35
N LYS A 37 -8.66 -12.17 1.62
CA LYS A 37 -8.56 -13.57 2.09
C LYS A 37 -7.76 -13.69 3.39
N LYS A 38 -6.70 -12.90 3.59
CA LYS A 38 -5.93 -12.87 4.83
C LYS A 38 -6.73 -12.24 5.97
N LEU A 39 -7.35 -11.09 5.73
CA LEU A 39 -8.11 -10.35 6.76
C LEU A 39 -9.41 -11.04 7.15
N LYS A 40 -10.02 -11.84 6.26
CA LYS A 40 -11.14 -12.72 6.65
C LYS A 40 -10.78 -13.68 7.78
N LYS A 41 -9.52 -14.13 7.84
CA LYS A 41 -9.06 -15.07 8.88
C LYS A 41 -8.80 -14.37 10.21
N SER A 42 -8.34 -13.12 10.18
CA SER A 42 -8.04 -12.34 11.38
C SER A 42 -9.17 -11.42 11.84
N GLY A 43 -10.26 -11.30 11.07
CA GLY A 43 -11.37 -10.39 11.38
C GLY A 43 -11.10 -8.92 11.07
N GLY A 44 -10.06 -8.61 10.29
CA GLY A 44 -9.61 -7.22 10.04
C GLY A 44 -10.27 -6.48 8.88
N ILE A 45 -11.34 -7.02 8.27
CA ILE A 45 -11.96 -6.42 7.07
C ILE A 45 -12.67 -5.11 7.39
N ASP A 46 -13.50 -5.10 8.44
CA ASP A 46 -14.31 -3.92 8.77
C ASP A 46 -13.41 -2.73 9.13
N GLU A 47 -12.30 -2.99 9.81
CA GLU A 47 -11.29 -1.97 10.12
C GLU A 47 -10.58 -1.46 8.86
N LEU A 48 -10.33 -2.33 7.87
CA LEU A 48 -9.79 -1.90 6.56
C LEU A 48 -10.77 -1.00 5.82
N GLU A 49 -12.05 -1.37 5.76
CA GLU A 49 -13.08 -0.55 5.11
C GLU A 49 -13.25 0.80 5.82
N LYS A 50 -13.27 0.79 7.16
CA LYS A 50 -13.29 2.00 7.97
C LYS A 50 -12.08 2.88 7.67
N SER A 51 -10.86 2.34 7.79
CA SER A 51 -9.61 3.07 7.54
C SER A 51 -9.58 3.73 6.16
N ILE A 52 -9.99 3.01 5.11
CA ILE A 52 -9.98 3.53 3.75
C ILE A 52 -11.05 4.59 3.53
N SER A 53 -12.26 4.40 4.07
CA SER A 53 -13.38 5.34 3.90
C SER A 53 -13.21 6.62 4.71
N THR A 54 -12.71 6.54 5.94
CA THR A 54 -12.51 7.71 6.81
C THR A 54 -11.18 8.41 6.59
N GLN A 55 -10.20 7.73 6.00
CA GLN A 55 -8.84 8.25 5.79
C GLN A 55 -8.16 8.68 7.10
N ASP A 56 -8.56 8.06 8.22
CA ASP A 56 -8.19 8.47 9.56
C ASP A 56 -6.94 7.72 10.05
N VAL A 57 -5.92 8.51 10.41
CA VAL A 57 -4.66 8.04 10.98
C VAL A 57 -4.86 7.33 12.33
N HIS A 58 -5.95 7.60 13.04
CA HIS A 58 -6.27 7.02 14.35
C HIS A 58 -7.03 5.69 14.29
N THR A 59 -7.34 5.19 13.08
CA THR A 59 -7.83 3.80 12.90
C THR A 59 -6.82 2.77 13.41
N LYS A 60 -7.28 1.54 13.70
CA LYS A 60 -6.38 0.48 14.21
C LYS A 60 -5.41 0.01 13.13
N CYS A 61 -4.33 -0.66 13.56
CA CYS A 61 -3.43 -1.31 12.62
C CYS A 61 -4.17 -2.43 11.88
N ILE A 62 -3.93 -2.53 10.58
CA ILE A 62 -4.41 -3.63 9.75
C ILE A 62 -3.18 -4.47 9.43
N THR A 63 -3.03 -5.62 10.09
CA THR A 63 -1.80 -6.40 10.04
C THR A 63 -1.93 -7.63 9.15
N ILE A 64 -0.79 -8.04 8.58
CA ILE A 64 -0.62 -9.34 7.94
C ILE A 64 0.69 -9.99 8.44
N PRO A 65 0.82 -11.32 8.40
CA PRO A 65 2.07 -12.00 8.74
C PRO A 65 3.24 -11.51 7.87
N ARG A 66 4.38 -11.26 8.51
CA ARG A 66 5.64 -10.88 7.86
C ARG A 66 6.33 -12.13 7.30
N SER A 67 6.80 -12.07 6.05
CA SER A 67 7.71 -13.06 5.50
C SER A 67 9.15 -12.83 5.98
N LEU A 68 10.01 -13.86 5.92
CA LEU A 68 11.41 -13.76 6.35
C LEU A 68 12.18 -12.59 5.68
N ASP A 69 11.91 -12.33 4.40
CA ASP A 69 12.52 -11.24 3.64
C ASP A 69 11.69 -9.94 3.64
N GLY A 70 10.56 -9.91 4.35
CA GLY A 70 9.63 -8.78 4.43
C GLY A 70 8.82 -8.50 3.16
N ARG A 71 8.98 -9.30 2.09
CA ARG A 71 8.28 -9.10 0.81
C ARG A 71 7.02 -9.97 0.68
N LEU A 72 5.95 -9.36 0.18
CA LEU A 72 4.73 -10.02 -0.24
C LEU A 72 4.80 -10.35 -1.74
N GLN A 73 4.43 -11.57 -2.12
CA GLN A 73 4.28 -11.98 -3.51
C GLN A 73 2.80 -11.95 -3.94
N VAL A 74 2.51 -11.23 -5.03
CA VAL A 74 1.19 -11.18 -5.67
C VAL A 74 1.37 -11.39 -7.18
N SER A 75 0.80 -12.47 -7.70
CA SER A 75 0.82 -12.79 -9.13
C SER A 75 2.23 -12.71 -9.74
N HIS A 76 3.18 -13.45 -9.17
CA HIS A 76 4.61 -13.50 -9.57
C HIS A 76 5.43 -12.22 -9.34
N ARG A 77 4.82 -11.12 -8.87
CA ARG A 77 5.55 -9.89 -8.47
C ARG A 77 5.79 -9.87 -6.97
N LYS A 78 7.01 -9.54 -6.55
CA LYS A 78 7.38 -9.36 -5.13
C LYS A 78 7.51 -7.87 -4.82
N GLY A 79 6.98 -7.44 -3.68
CA GLY A 79 7.11 -6.06 -3.21
C GLY A 79 6.86 -5.96 -1.71
N LEU A 80 7.21 -4.82 -1.12
CA LEU A 80 6.95 -4.59 0.30
C LEU A 80 5.46 -4.34 0.53
N PRO A 81 4.82 -5.01 1.50
CA PRO A 81 3.36 -4.99 1.63
C PRO A 81 2.80 -3.60 1.91
N HIS A 82 3.42 -2.83 2.82
CA HIS A 82 3.02 -1.46 3.10
C HIS A 82 3.14 -0.55 1.87
N VAL A 83 4.22 -0.66 1.08
CA VAL A 83 4.38 0.08 -0.19
C VAL A 83 3.30 -0.28 -1.20
N ILE A 84 2.98 -1.58 -1.36
CA ILE A 84 1.94 -2.05 -2.29
C ILE A 84 0.59 -1.38 -1.98
N TYR A 85 0.17 -1.40 -0.72
CA TYR A 85 -1.16 -0.91 -0.33
C TYR A 85 -1.22 0.62 -0.18
N CYS A 86 -0.13 1.28 0.23
CA CYS A 86 0.00 2.74 0.15
C CYS A 86 -0.07 3.23 -1.30
N ARG A 87 0.61 2.54 -2.24
CA ARG A 87 0.54 2.88 -3.66
C ARG A 87 -0.87 2.71 -4.21
N LEU A 88 -1.53 1.63 -3.84
CA LEU A 88 -2.87 1.31 -4.31
C LEU A 88 -3.92 2.35 -3.90
N TRP A 89 -3.91 2.80 -2.65
CA TRP A 89 -4.99 3.63 -2.08
C TRP A 89 -4.66 5.10 -1.83
N ARG A 90 -3.38 5.50 -1.94
CA ARG A 90 -2.98 6.89 -1.67
C ARG A 90 -2.11 7.49 -2.75
N TRP A 91 -0.95 6.88 -3.04
CA TRP A 91 0.09 7.49 -3.88
C TRP A 91 0.48 6.57 -5.04
N PRO A 92 -0.24 6.62 -6.19
CA PRO A 92 0.02 5.70 -7.30
C PRO A 92 1.44 5.86 -7.89
N ASP A 93 2.05 7.02 -7.71
CA ASP A 93 3.39 7.39 -8.12
C ASP A 93 4.48 7.08 -7.07
N LEU A 94 4.13 6.47 -5.93
CA LEU A 94 5.09 6.07 -4.90
C LEU A 94 6.13 5.10 -5.48
N GLN A 95 7.40 5.46 -5.48
CA GLN A 95 8.47 4.67 -6.10
C GLN A 95 9.03 3.62 -5.13
N SER A 96 9.34 4.04 -3.91
CA SER A 96 10.04 3.18 -2.95
C SER A 96 9.57 3.36 -1.51
N HIS A 97 10.02 2.45 -0.63
CA HIS A 97 9.77 2.56 0.81
C HIS A 97 10.50 3.74 1.48
N HIS A 98 11.53 4.31 0.86
CA HIS A 98 12.24 5.47 1.40
C HIS A 98 11.37 6.74 1.42
N GLU A 99 10.31 6.76 0.61
CA GLU A 99 9.30 7.83 0.61
C GLU A 99 8.21 7.61 1.67
N LEU A 100 8.28 6.56 2.51
CA LEU A 100 7.29 6.31 3.55
C LEU A 100 7.92 6.38 4.94
N ARG A 101 7.27 7.12 5.84
CA ARG A 101 7.53 7.10 7.28
C ARG A 101 6.27 6.64 8.01
N ALA A 102 6.39 5.72 8.96
CA ALA A 102 5.24 5.32 9.76
C ALA A 102 4.83 6.44 10.73
N THR A 103 3.53 6.52 11.03
CA THR A 103 3.01 7.39 12.07
C THR A 103 3.37 6.86 13.47
N ASP A 104 3.48 7.75 14.46
CA ASP A 104 3.90 7.38 15.82
C ASP A 104 2.92 6.41 16.51
N ASN A 105 1.65 6.42 16.10
CA ASN A 105 0.62 5.52 16.63
C ASN A 105 0.62 4.11 15.98
N CYS A 106 1.45 3.87 14.96
CA CYS A 106 1.49 2.59 14.26
C CYS A 106 2.29 1.53 15.04
N GLN A 107 1.57 0.62 15.70
CA GLN A 107 2.17 -0.40 16.57
C GLN A 107 2.87 -1.55 15.83
N TYR A 108 2.65 -1.67 14.52
CA TYR A 108 3.18 -2.75 13.68
C TYR A 108 3.86 -2.20 12.41
N ALA A 109 4.45 -1.01 12.49
CA ALA A 109 5.16 -0.40 11.37
C ALA A 109 6.24 -1.31 10.78
N PHE A 110 6.47 -1.20 9.47
CA PHE A 110 7.39 -2.08 8.74
C PHE A 110 8.83 -2.08 9.31
N ASN A 111 9.33 -0.96 9.82
CA ASN A 111 10.66 -0.85 10.41
C ASN A 111 10.79 -1.53 11.79
N LEU A 112 9.69 -1.82 12.50
CA LEU A 112 9.72 -2.45 13.82
C LEU A 112 10.08 -3.94 13.81
N LYS A 113 10.14 -4.58 12.62
CA LYS A 113 10.56 -5.98 12.43
C LYS A 113 9.80 -7.02 13.28
N LYS A 114 8.54 -6.75 13.64
CA LYS A 114 7.64 -7.71 14.31
C LYS A 114 7.19 -8.84 13.37
N ASP A 115 6.64 -9.91 13.95
CA ASP A 115 6.07 -11.07 13.23
C ASP A 115 4.91 -10.69 12.30
N GLU A 116 4.27 -9.57 12.57
CA GLU A 116 3.26 -8.96 11.72
C GLU A 116 3.69 -7.58 11.21
N VAL A 117 3.09 -7.15 10.10
CA VAL A 117 3.31 -5.83 9.50
C VAL A 117 1.99 -5.14 9.22
N CYS A 118 1.88 -3.89 9.64
CA CYS A 118 0.76 -3.00 9.33
C CYS A 118 0.79 -2.60 7.85
N ILE A 119 -0.35 -2.76 7.18
CA ILE A 119 -0.59 -2.34 5.81
C ILE A 119 -1.64 -1.23 5.69
N ASN A 120 -2.13 -0.70 6.82
CA ASN A 120 -3.04 0.45 6.83
C ASN A 120 -2.33 1.63 6.14
N PRO A 121 -2.81 2.10 4.98
CA PRO A 121 -2.10 3.12 4.22
C PRO A 121 -2.08 4.48 4.93
N TYR A 122 -2.96 4.71 5.90
CA TYR A 122 -3.02 5.92 6.73
C TYR A 122 -2.14 5.85 7.98
N HIS A 123 -1.47 4.73 8.22
CA HIS A 123 -0.40 4.60 9.22
C HIS A 123 0.99 4.94 8.67
N TYR A 124 1.04 5.47 7.45
CA TYR A 124 2.25 5.94 6.81
C TYR A 124 2.04 7.36 6.26
N GLN A 125 3.08 8.18 6.29
CA GLN A 125 3.14 9.50 5.69
C GLN A 125 4.16 9.48 4.56
N ARG A 126 3.89 10.22 3.49
CA ARG A 126 4.87 10.39 2.42
C ARG A 126 5.92 11.41 2.84
N VAL A 127 7.18 11.09 2.61
CA VAL A 127 8.33 11.95 2.90
C VAL A 127 9.19 12.07 1.65
N GLU A 128 9.97 13.15 1.55
CA GLU A 128 10.96 13.29 0.49
C GLU A 128 12.09 12.27 0.66
N THR A 129 12.57 11.70 -0.44
CA THR A 129 13.72 10.80 -0.39
C THR A 129 14.98 11.62 -0.11
N PRO A 130 15.77 11.29 0.93
CA PRO A 130 17.03 11.99 1.20
C PRO A 130 17.95 11.87 -0.02
N GLY A 131 18.21 12.99 -0.72
CA GLY A 131 19.07 13.05 -1.90
C GLY A 131 18.39 13.57 -3.18
N PHE A 132 17.06 13.70 -3.22
CA PHE A 132 16.33 14.24 -4.38
C PHE A 132 15.80 15.66 -4.12
N SER A 133 16.68 16.58 -3.68
CA SER A 133 16.33 18.01 -3.67
C SER A 133 16.50 18.59 -5.08
N LEU A 134 15.45 19.21 -5.63
CA LEU A 134 15.46 19.95 -6.91
C LEU A 134 16.54 21.05 -7.00
N ALA A 135 17.21 21.37 -5.89
CA ALA A 135 18.34 22.30 -5.84
C ALA A 135 19.56 21.86 -6.69
N THR A 136 19.73 20.56 -6.96
CA THR A 136 20.91 20.04 -7.69
C THR A 136 20.83 20.26 -9.22
N MET A 137 19.67 20.63 -9.77
CA MET A 137 19.53 20.86 -11.22
C MET A 137 20.00 22.24 -11.70
N LYS A 138 20.42 23.15 -10.80
CA LYS A 138 20.93 24.48 -11.18
C LYS A 138 22.44 24.54 -11.44
N VAL A 139 23.18 23.42 -11.37
CA VAL A 139 24.66 23.41 -11.49
C VAL A 139 25.16 22.85 -12.84
N HIS A 140 24.36 22.87 -13.92
CA HIS A 140 24.84 22.40 -15.23
C HIS A 140 24.49 23.30 -16.43
N GLN A 141 24.06 24.56 -16.23
CA GLN A 141 23.74 25.47 -17.34
C GLN A 141 24.41 26.85 -17.25
N THR A 142 25.65 26.93 -16.76
CA THR A 142 26.47 28.15 -16.83
C THR A 142 27.96 27.89 -17.04
N ARG A 143 28.31 26.97 -17.94
CA ARG A 143 29.66 26.92 -18.54
C ARG A 143 29.61 26.46 -19.99
N VAL A 144 29.22 27.37 -20.87
CA VAL A 144 29.80 27.46 -22.21
C VAL A 144 30.07 28.93 -22.44
N SER A 145 31.36 29.28 -22.34
CA SER A 145 31.91 30.55 -22.83
C SER A 145 31.94 30.55 -24.36
#